data_AF-A0A2E7W2L6-F1
#
_entry.id   AF-A0A2E7W2L6-F1
#
_cell.length_a   1.000
_cell.length_b   1.000
_cell.length_c   1.000
_cell.angle_alpha   90.00
_cell.angle_beta   90.00
_cell.angle_gamma   90.00
#
_symmetry.space_group_name_H-M   'P 1'
#
loop_
_entity.id
_entity.type
_entity.pdbx_description
1 polymer ?
#
loop_
_entity_poly.entity_id
_entity_poly.type
_entity_poly.pdbx_seq_one_letter_code
_entity_poly.pdbx_strand_id
1 'polypeptide(L)' 'MNSQTESFRRGATWEKSGTTSWVQCFNCEDWFHIGPSLLDRPEIKLHCPYCHNEFFQNESKRLITAG' A
#
# COMPACT_ATOMS: atom_id res chain seq x y z
N MET A 1 -41.28 0.47 -32.69
CA MET A 1 -41.06 1.47 -31.62
C MET A 1 -39.61 1.36 -31.19
N ASN A 2 -38.83 2.38 -31.52
CA ASN A 2 -37.44 2.56 -31.13
C ASN A 2 -37.35 2.81 -29.61
N SER A 3 -36.28 2.33 -28.96
CA SER A 3 -35.21 3.20 -28.46
C SER A 3 -34.27 2.44 -27.53
N GLN A 4 -33.01 2.35 -27.95
CA GLN A 4 -31.84 2.09 -27.12
C GLN A 4 -31.72 3.16 -26.03
N THR A 5 -31.23 2.81 -24.84
CA THR A 5 -30.32 3.70 -24.11
C THR A 5 -29.43 2.87 -23.18
N GLU A 6 -28.22 2.58 -23.66
CA GLU A 6 -27.07 2.19 -22.85
C GLU A 6 -26.87 3.24 -21.75
N SER A 7 -27.06 2.85 -20.48
CA SER A 7 -26.58 3.65 -19.37
C SER A 7 -25.11 3.33 -19.16
N PHE A 8 -24.24 3.95 -19.96
CA PHE A 8 -22.83 4.10 -19.64
C PHE A 8 -22.75 4.78 -18.27
N ARG A 9 -22.62 3.95 -17.22
CA ARG A 9 -22.28 4.45 -15.89
C ARG A 9 -20.90 5.06 -16.03
N ARG A 10 -20.87 6.40 -16.04
CA ARG A 10 -19.67 7.19 -15.86
C ARG A 10 -19.02 6.66 -14.58
N GLY A 11 -18.01 5.81 -14.74
CA GLY A 11 -17.13 5.44 -13.64
C GLY A 11 -16.55 6.74 -13.14
N ALA A 12 -16.99 7.19 -11.96
CA ALA A 12 -16.42 8.37 -11.36
C ALA A 12 -14.91 8.12 -11.25
N THR A 13 -14.10 9.01 -11.83
CA THR A 13 -12.64 9.02 -11.78
C THR A 13 -12.15 9.39 -10.38
N TRP A 14 -12.65 8.71 -9.35
CA TRP A 14 -11.96 8.63 -8.06
C TRP A 14 -10.95 7.49 -8.19
N GLU A 15 -10.01 7.63 -9.11
CA GLU A 15 -8.82 6.79 -9.03
C GLU A 15 -8.22 7.07 -7.65
N LYS A 16 -8.30 6.11 -6.74
CA LYS A 16 -7.50 6.13 -5.52
C LYS A 16 -6.07 5.97 -5.98
N SER A 17 -5.45 7.08 -6.35
CA SER A 17 -4.00 7.20 -6.47
C SER A 17 -3.44 7.09 -5.05
N GLY A 18 -3.56 5.90 -4.47
CA GLY A 18 -2.98 5.57 -3.19
C GLY A 18 -1.49 5.51 -3.41
N THR A 19 -0.79 6.55 -2.95
CA THR A 19 0.66 6.56 -2.80
C THR A 19 1.07 5.32 -2.01
N THR A 20 1.46 4.28 -2.75
CA THR A 20 1.65 2.95 -2.19
C THR A 20 3.10 2.81 -1.81
N SER A 21 3.32 2.57 -0.52
CA SER A 21 4.67 2.44 0.01
C SER A 21 4.98 0.97 0.23
N TRP A 22 6.23 0.61 -0.07
CA TRP A 22 6.71 -0.75 -0.02
C TRP A 22 7.85 -0.86 0.95
N VAL A 23 7.81 -1.87 1.80
CA VAL A 23 8.87 -2.17 2.76
C VAL A 23 9.36 -3.59 2.53
N GLN A 24 10.67 -3.77 2.64
CA GLN A 24 11.32 -5.06 2.58
C GLN A 24 11.65 -5.53 4.00
N CYS A 25 11.15 -6.71 4.37
CA CYS A 25 11.41 -7.29 5.69
C CYS A 25 12.91 -7.52 5.89
N PHE A 26 13.44 -7.20 7.08
CA PHE A 26 14.85 -7.44 7.40
C PHE A 26 15.20 -8.93 7.58
N ASN A 27 14.20 -9.77 7.89
CA ASN A 27 14.40 -11.17 8.22
C ASN A 27 14.17 -12.12 7.03
N CYS A 28 13.00 -12.05 6.39
CA CYS A 28 12.68 -12.91 5.24
C CYS A 28 12.94 -12.25 3.88
N GLU A 29 13.31 -10.97 3.86
CA GLU A 29 13.58 -10.20 2.64
C GLU A 29 12.40 -10.05 1.67
N ASP A 30 11.20 -10.50 2.05
CA ASP A 30 9.97 -10.31 1.29
C ASP A 30 9.46 -8.87 1.32
N TRP A 31 8.80 -8.48 0.23
CA TRP A 31 8.19 -7.17 0.06
C TRP A 31 6.71 -7.18 0.45
N PHE A 32 6.29 -6.16 1.20
CA PHE A 32 4.89 -5.93 1.50
C PHE A 32 4.57 -4.43 1.52
N HIS A 33 3.29 -4.14 1.37
CA HIS A 33 2.78 -2.78 1.35
C HIS A 33 2.49 -2.27 2.75
N ILE A 34 2.76 -0.99 2.97
CA ILE A 34 2.30 -0.26 4.15
C ILE A 34 1.54 1.00 3.72
N GLY A 35 0.54 1.37 4.50
CA GLY A 35 -0.23 2.58 4.28
C GLY A 35 0.58 3.83 4.63
N PRO A 36 0.26 4.99 4.02
CA PRO A 36 0.98 6.25 4.27
C PRO A 36 0.96 6.68 5.74
N SER A 37 -0.13 6.41 6.47
CA SER A 37 -0.24 6.72 7.90
C SER A 37 0.79 6.02 8.78
N LEU A 38 1.36 4.90 8.30
CA LEU A 38 2.44 4.22 9.02
C LEU A 38 3.79 4.89 8.72
N LEU A 39 4.03 5.38 7.50
CA LEU A 39 5.29 6.08 7.18
C LEU A 39 5.56 7.27 8.09
N ASP A 40 4.52 8.03 8.42
CA ASP A 40 4.62 9.19 9.31
C ASP A 40 4.80 8.83 10.80
N ARG A 41 4.86 7.52 11.12
CA ARG A 41 4.94 6.99 12.49
C ARG A 41 6.05 5.95 12.62
N PRO A 42 7.34 6.36 12.53
CA PRO A 42 8.49 5.44 12.63
C PRO A 42 8.56 4.69 13.97
N GLU A 43 7.88 5.17 15.01
CA GLU A 43 7.75 4.54 16.31
C GLU A 43 6.80 3.33 16.34
N ILE A 44 5.99 3.12 15.29
CA ILE A 44 5.13 1.95 15.17
C ILE A 44 5.92 0.80 14.55
N LYS A 45 5.88 -0.36 15.21
CA LYS A 45 6.42 -1.60 14.65
C LYS A 45 5.60 -2.06 13.46
N LEU A 46 6.28 -2.40 12.38
CA LEU A 46 5.72 -3.10 11.24
C LEU A 46 5.69 -4.59 11.53
N HIS A 47 4.61 -5.25 11.12
CA HIS A 47 4.46 -6.70 11.21
C HIS A 47 4.59 -7.32 9.81
N CYS A 48 5.57 -8.19 9.60
CA CYS A 48 5.73 -8.87 8.33
C CYS A 48 4.63 -9.93 8.13
N PRO A 49 3.83 -9.88 7.05
CA PRO A 49 2.76 -10.86 6.83
C PRO A 49 3.27 -12.26 6.44
N TYR A 50 4.56 -12.41 6.13
CA TYR A 50 5.13 -13.69 5.66
C TYR A 50 5.86 -14.45 6.77
N CYS A 51 6.70 -13.75 7.56
CA CYS A 51 7.47 -14.38 8.64
C CYS A 51 7.04 -13.97 10.05
N HIS A 52 6.03 -13.09 10.16
CA HIS A 52 5.43 -12.60 11.41
C HIS A 52 6.39 -11.86 12.36
N ASN A 53 7.62 -11.56 11.91
CA ASN A 53 8.53 -10.72 12.69
C ASN A 53 8.03 -9.27 12.73
N GLU A 54 8.19 -8.69 13.91
CA GLU A 54 7.92 -7.28 14.18
C GLU A 54 9.23 -6.49 14.19
N PHE A 55 9.24 -5.35 13.51
CA PHE A 55 10.44 -4.50 13.39
C PHE A 55 10.07 -3.05 13.12
N PHE A 56 10.94 -2.12 13.50
CA PHE A 56 10.79 -0.71 13.19
C PHE A 56 11.16 -0.41 11.75
N GLN A 57 10.70 0.73 11.23
CA GLN A 57 10.94 1.10 9.83
C GLN A 57 12.43 1.26 9.50
N ASN A 58 13.24 1.74 10.45
CA ASN A 58 14.69 1.87 10.28
C ASN A 58 15.44 0.53 10.27
N GLU A 59 14.82 -0.55 10.75
CA GLU A 59 15.35 -1.90 10.67
C GLU A 59 15.02 -2.56 9.33
N SER A 60 14.09 -2.00 8.55
CA SER A 60 13.75 -2.52 7.23
C SER A 60 14.99 -2.57 6.32
N LYS A 61 15.06 -3.61 5.49
CA LYS A 61 16.17 -3.75 4.54
C LYS A 61 16.15 -2.60 3.53
N ARG A 62 14.94 -2.25 3.08
CA ARG A 62 14.64 -1.18 2.12
C ARG A 62 13.23 -0.65 2.35
N LEU A 63 13.03 0.62 2.08
CA LEU A 63 11.74 1.32 2.09
C LEU A 63 11.62 2.16 0.83
N ILE A 64 10.52 2.00 0.09
CA ILE A 64 10.18 2.77 -1.11
C ILE A 64 8.89 3.52 -0.80
N THR A 65 8.96 4.84 -0.84
CA THR A 65 7.79 5.71 -0.72
C THR A 65 7.43 6.20 -2.11
N ALA A 66 6.19 6.00 -2.55
CA ALA A 66 5.69 6.75 -3.70
C ALA A 66 5.61 8.24 -3.30
N GLY A 67 5.97 9.14 -4.20
CA GLY A 67 5.91 10.60 -3.99
C GLY A 67 4.62 11.20 -4.52
#